data_AF-A0AAE9SMW2-F1
#
_entry.id   AF-A0AAE9SMW2-F1
#
_cell.length_a   1.000
_cell.length_b   1.000
_cell.length_c   1.000
_cell.angle_alpha   90.00
_cell.angle_beta   90.00
_cell.angle_gamma   90.00
#
_symmetry.space_group_name_H-M   'P 1'
#
loop_
_entity.id
_entity.type
_entity.pdbx_description
1 polymer ?
#
loop_
_entity_poly.entity_id
_entity_poly.type
_entity_poly.pdbx_seq_one_letter_code
_entity_poly.pdbx_strand_id
1 'polypeptide(L)'
;MSAYFLYNRFYVYPQELQIQAESMLVQMADREEWFDVPEVMARVEAHKAHLEIDANISSTSGKRAYSEGYITYSDHSRNVCKRVAFNFKINSLRSYSISDLHDCSLGEYY
;
A
#
# COMPACT_ATOMS: atom_id res chain seq x y z
N MET A 1 30.38 34.40 -12.38
CA MET A 1 29.73 33.57 -13.41
C MET A 1 29.23 32.30 -12.73
N SER A 2 27.92 32.05 -12.81
CA SER A 2 27.20 31.01 -12.08
C SER A 2 27.70 29.60 -12.39
N ALA A 3 28.08 28.87 -11.35
CA ALA A 3 28.25 27.43 -11.44
C ALA A 3 26.85 26.79 -11.45
N TYR A 4 26.51 26.18 -12.57
CA TYR A 4 25.34 25.33 -12.71
C TYR A 4 25.50 24.15 -11.75
N PHE A 5 24.73 24.16 -10.66
CA PHE A 5 24.54 22.97 -9.84
C PHE A 5 23.83 21.94 -10.71
N LEU A 6 24.61 20.99 -11.23
CA LEU A 6 24.12 19.75 -11.80
C LEU A 6 23.32 19.03 -10.70
N TYR A 7 22.00 19.08 -10.83
CA TYR A 7 21.09 18.24 -10.08
C TYR A 7 21.40 16.78 -10.42
N ASN A 8 22.20 16.15 -9.57
CA ASN A 8 22.29 14.70 -9.54
C ASN A 8 20.93 14.13 -9.11
N ARG A 9 20.02 13.92 -10.06
CA ARG A 9 18.82 13.08 -9.90
C ARG A 9 19.27 11.62 -9.90
N PHE A 10 19.81 11.17 -8.78
CA PHE A 10 19.87 9.73 -8.52
C PHE A 10 18.42 9.27 -8.25
N TYR A 11 17.82 8.60 -9.23
CA TYR A 11 16.55 7.90 -9.09
C TYR A 11 16.73 6.68 -8.16
N VAL A 12 16.76 6.91 -6.85
CA VAL A 12 16.67 5.86 -5.81
C VAL A 12 15.21 5.40 -5.60
N TYR A 13 14.31 5.83 -6.48
CA TYR A 13 12.87 5.87 -6.23
C TYR A 13 12.06 4.56 -6.32
N PRO A 14 12.43 3.47 -7.02
CA PRO A 14 11.48 2.37 -7.21
C PRO A 14 11.14 1.63 -5.91
N GLN A 15 12.16 1.25 -5.14
CA GLN A 15 11.98 0.43 -3.93
C GLN A 15 11.41 1.25 -2.76
N GLU A 16 11.85 2.49 -2.59
CA GLU A 16 11.29 3.39 -1.56
C GLU A 16 9.82 3.74 -1.84
N LEU A 17 9.43 3.92 -3.11
CA LEU A 17 8.04 4.19 -3.47
C LEU A 17 7.14 2.97 -3.31
N GLN A 18 7.62 1.76 -3.61
CA GLN A 18 6.88 0.52 -3.33
C GLN A 18 6.60 0.37 -1.83
N ILE A 19 7.63 0.52 -0.99
CA ILE A 19 7.47 0.49 0.48
C ILE A 19 6.48 1.57 0.94
N GLN A 20 6.54 2.77 0.35
CA GLN A 20 5.58 3.83 0.67
C GLN A 20 4.15 3.45 0.23
N ALA A 21 3.99 2.78 -0.91
CA ALA A 21 2.69 2.34 -1.41
C ALA A 21 2.08 1.22 -0.55
N GLU A 22 2.89 0.25 -0.12
CA GLU A 22 2.48 -0.78 0.86
C GLU A 22 2.07 -0.12 2.20
N SER A 23 2.89 0.80 2.70
CA SER A 23 2.56 1.58 3.91
C SER A 23 1.26 2.37 3.75
N MET A 24 1.00 2.89 2.54
CA MET A 24 -0.26 3.57 2.23
C MET A 24 -1.45 2.60 2.26
N LEU A 25 -1.31 1.38 1.76
CA LEU A 25 -2.36 0.36 1.82
C LEU A 25 -2.76 0.04 3.26
N VAL A 26 -1.78 -0.07 4.19
CA VAL A 26 -2.09 -0.27 5.61
C VAL A 26 -2.84 0.91 6.19
N GLN A 27 -2.41 2.14 5.89
CA GLN A 27 -3.10 3.36 6.35
C GLN A 27 -4.50 3.51 5.75
N MET A 28 -4.69 3.03 4.53
CA MET A 28 -5.98 2.99 3.86
C MET A 28 -6.90 1.95 4.52
N ALA A 29 -6.38 0.75 4.80
CA ALA A 29 -7.14 -0.29 5.48
C ALA A 29 -7.67 0.14 6.85
N ASP A 30 -6.87 0.88 7.61
CA ASP A 30 -7.27 1.49 8.89
C ASP A 30 -8.39 2.52 8.70
N ARG A 31 -8.19 3.48 7.78
CA ARG A 31 -9.11 4.60 7.56
C ARG A 31 -10.43 4.22 6.91
N GLU A 32 -10.39 3.25 6.00
CA GLU A 32 -11.57 2.72 5.31
C GLU A 32 -12.19 1.53 6.07
N GLU A 33 -11.72 1.29 7.30
CA GLU A 33 -12.25 0.30 8.24
C GLU A 33 -12.32 -1.13 7.69
N TRP A 34 -11.38 -1.51 6.80
CA TRP A 34 -11.29 -2.87 6.27
C TRP A 34 -10.97 -3.87 7.38
N PHE A 35 -10.14 -3.47 8.33
CA PHE A 35 -9.86 -4.15 9.59
C PHE A 35 -9.16 -3.21 10.58
N ASP A 36 -9.18 -3.57 11.87
CA ASP A 36 -8.43 -2.87 12.93
C ASP A 36 -6.94 -3.22 12.81
N VAL A 37 -6.11 -2.25 12.40
CA VAL A 37 -4.68 -2.48 12.17
C VAL A 37 -3.95 -2.93 13.44
N PRO A 38 -4.10 -2.27 14.60
CA PRO A 38 -3.55 -2.75 15.86
C PRO A 38 -3.90 -4.21 16.19
N GLU A 39 -5.18 -4.61 16.06
CA GLU A 39 -5.60 -5.99 16.33
C GLU A 39 -4.95 -6.97 15.34
N VAL A 40 -4.99 -6.64 14.05
CA VAL A 40 -4.42 -7.48 12.98
C VAL A 40 -2.93 -7.69 13.20
N MET A 41 -2.17 -6.62 13.46
CA MET A 41 -0.72 -6.73 13.68
C MET A 41 -0.40 -7.59 14.91
N ALA A 42 -1.14 -7.42 16.01
CA ALA A 42 -0.97 -8.24 17.20
C ALA A 42 -1.25 -9.74 16.93
N ARG A 43 -2.25 -10.06 16.11
CA ARG A 43 -2.56 -11.45 15.73
C ARG A 43 -1.50 -12.05 14.79
N VAL A 44 -1.00 -11.26 13.84
CA VAL A 44 0.07 -11.67 12.91
C VAL A 44 1.36 -11.94 13.68
N GLU A 45 1.75 -11.05 14.60
CA GLU A 45 2.92 -11.24 15.48
C GLU A 45 2.77 -12.50 16.37
N ALA A 46 1.55 -12.76 16.85
CA ALA A 46 1.23 -13.98 17.60
C ALA A 46 1.13 -15.24 16.72
N HIS A 47 1.38 -15.15 15.41
CA HIS A 47 1.26 -16.24 14.44
C HIS A 47 -0.14 -16.88 14.39
N LYS A 48 -1.19 -16.07 14.65
CA LYS A 48 -2.60 -16.49 14.64
C LYS A 48 -3.38 -16.02 13.41
N ALA A 49 -2.74 -15.22 12.57
CA ALA A 49 -3.32 -14.69 11.36
C ALA A 49 -2.23 -14.50 10.30
N HIS A 50 -2.65 -14.38 9.04
CA HIS A 50 -1.79 -14.06 7.92
C HIS A 50 -2.19 -12.68 7.36
N LEU A 51 -1.19 -11.86 7.05
CA LEU A 51 -1.34 -10.55 6.40
C LEU A 51 -0.38 -10.52 5.22
N GLU A 52 -0.92 -10.30 4.04
CA GLU A 52 -0.16 -10.14 2.81
C GLU A 52 -0.46 -8.77 2.22
N ILE A 53 0.59 -8.04 1.86
CA ILE A 53 0.50 -6.71 1.27
C ILE A 53 1.49 -6.67 0.10
N ASP A 54 1.02 -6.22 -1.05
CA ASP A 54 1.89 -5.88 -2.18
C ASP A 54 1.30 -4.66 -2.89
N ALA A 55 2.18 -3.78 -3.33
CA ALA A 55 1.83 -2.59 -4.07
C ALA A 55 2.86 -2.32 -5.16
N ASN A 56 2.36 -2.17 -6.38
CA ASN A 56 3.18 -1.86 -7.53
C ASN A 56 2.90 -0.44 -8.02
N ILE A 57 3.96 0.31 -8.29
CA ILE A 57 3.87 1.66 -8.84
C ILE A 57 3.65 1.55 -10.34
N SER A 58 2.48 1.96 -10.82
CA SER A 58 2.15 1.97 -12.25
C SER A 58 2.74 3.18 -12.97
N SER A 59 2.74 4.35 -12.31
CA SER A 59 3.33 5.58 -12.86
C SER A 59 3.58 6.63 -11.78
N THR A 60 4.32 7.68 -12.13
CA THR A 60 4.47 8.88 -11.30
C THR A 60 4.17 10.13 -12.13
N SER A 61 3.57 11.14 -11.50
CA SER A 61 3.33 12.44 -12.13
C SER A 61 3.50 13.55 -11.10
N GLY A 62 4.51 14.39 -11.31
CA GLY A 62 4.86 15.48 -10.40
C GLY A 62 5.17 14.97 -8.99
N LYS A 63 4.31 15.31 -8.02
CA LYS A 63 4.43 14.89 -6.61
C LYS A 63 3.50 13.74 -6.24
N ARG A 64 2.88 13.08 -7.22
CA ARG A 64 1.97 11.95 -7.02
C ARG A 64 2.53 10.68 -7.63
N ALA A 65 2.28 9.57 -6.95
CA ALA A 65 2.49 8.22 -7.47
C ALA A 65 1.14 7.54 -7.64
N TYR A 66 1.01 6.74 -8.70
CA TYR A 66 -0.14 5.91 -9.00
C TYR A 66 0.27 4.46 -8.78
N SER A 67 -0.59 3.71 -8.12
CA SER A 67 -0.28 2.36 -7.68
C SER A 67 -1.50 1.47 -7.79
N GLU A 68 -1.24 0.21 -8.08
CA GLU A 68 -2.19 -0.87 -7.90
C GLU A 68 -1.60 -1.80 -6.85
N GLY A 69 -2.43 -2.22 -5.90
CA GLY A 69 -1.97 -3.12 -4.87
C GLY A 69 -3.10 -3.96 -4.30
N TYR A 70 -2.71 -4.90 -3.45
CA TYR A 70 -3.65 -5.74 -2.75
C TYR A 70 -3.26 -5.88 -1.29
N ILE A 71 -4.26 -6.10 -0.47
CA ILE A 71 -4.09 -6.41 0.94
C ILE A 71 -5.03 -7.56 1.29
N THR A 72 -4.45 -8.64 1.79
CA THR A 72 -5.20 -9.79 2.29
C THR A 72 -4.92 -9.99 3.77
N TYR A 73 -5.96 -10.26 4.52
CA TYR A 73 -5.87 -10.64 5.91
C TYR A 73 -6.74 -11.87 6.11
N SER A 74 -6.20 -12.91 6.71
CA SER A 74 -6.94 -14.12 7.04
C SER A 74 -6.63 -14.61 8.45
N ASP A 75 -7.68 -14.91 9.20
CA ASP A 75 -7.61 -15.64 10.45
C ASP A 75 -8.69 -16.74 10.49
N HIS A 76 -8.80 -17.47 11.61
CA HIS A 76 -9.78 -18.56 11.74
C HIS A 76 -11.25 -18.13 11.59
N SER A 77 -11.57 -16.84 11.67
CA SER A 77 -12.93 -16.30 11.76
C SER A 77 -13.26 -15.25 10.71
N ARG A 78 -12.25 -14.59 10.15
CA ARG A 78 -12.39 -13.40 9.30
C ARG A 78 -11.39 -13.46 8.17
N ASN A 79 -11.90 -13.15 6.98
CA ASN A 79 -11.10 -12.99 5.78
C ASN A 79 -11.41 -11.63 5.15
N VAL A 80 -10.37 -10.87 4.85
CA VAL A 80 -10.44 -9.60 4.12
C VAL A 80 -9.51 -9.73 2.92
N CYS A 81 -10.00 -9.36 1.74
CA CYS A 81 -9.22 -9.37 0.52
C CYS A 81 -9.61 -8.16 -0.31
N LYS A 82 -8.72 -7.19 -0.45
CA LYS A 82 -8.96 -5.97 -1.24
C LYS A 82 -7.91 -5.86 -2.33
N ARG A 83 -8.36 -5.54 -3.54
CA ARG A 83 -7.53 -5.03 -4.65
C ARG A 83 -7.91 -3.59 -4.93
N VAL A 84 -6.90 -2.73 -5.00
CA VAL A 84 -7.11 -1.28 -4.99
C VAL A 84 -6.21 -0.62 -6.01
N ALA A 85 -6.80 0.18 -6.89
CA ALA A 85 -6.08 1.18 -7.66
C ALA A 85 -6.19 2.50 -6.91
N PHE A 86 -5.05 3.11 -6.60
CA PHE A 86 -5.00 4.34 -5.83
C PHE A 86 -3.85 5.23 -6.26
N ASN A 87 -3.91 6.49 -5.87
CA ASN A 87 -2.83 7.43 -6.06
C ASN A 87 -2.59 8.25 -4.81
N PHE A 88 -1.33 8.53 -4.53
CA PHE A 88 -0.93 9.20 -3.29
C PHE A 88 0.16 10.25 -3.52
N LYS A 89 0.24 11.20 -2.59
CA LYS A 89 1.31 12.19 -2.57
C LYS A 89 2.60 11.54 -2.06
N ILE A 90 3.68 11.65 -2.83
CA ILE A 90 5.01 11.13 -2.47
C ILE A 90 5.46 11.76 -1.14
N ASN A 91 6.06 10.96 -0.26
CA ASN A 91 6.45 11.32 1.10
C ASN A 91 5.29 11.77 2.02
N SER A 92 4.07 11.27 1.78
CA SER A 92 2.92 11.49 2.66
C SER A 92 2.10 10.20 2.77
N LEU A 93 1.73 9.84 4.00
CA LEU A 93 0.84 8.70 4.29
C LEU A 93 -0.62 9.09 4.52
N ARG A 94 -0.95 10.37 4.35
CA ARG A 94 -2.30 10.91 4.68
C ARG A 94 -3.10 11.37 3.47
N SER A 95 -2.43 11.52 2.34
CA SER A 95 -2.99 12.14 1.13
C SER A 95 -3.03 11.12 0.01
N TYR A 96 -4.12 10.37 -0.07
CA TYR A 96 -4.40 9.44 -1.14
C TYR A 96 -5.80 9.67 -1.73
N SER A 97 -6.05 9.04 -2.86
CA SER A 97 -7.37 8.87 -3.46
C SER A 97 -7.46 7.47 -4.02
N ILE A 98 -8.55 6.77 -3.70
CA ILE A 98 -8.90 5.50 -4.32
C ILE A 98 -9.54 5.83 -5.68
N SER A 99 -9.05 5.21 -6.74
CA SER A 99 -9.66 5.28 -8.07
C SER A 99 -10.52 4.06 -8.36
N ASP A 100 -10.15 2.90 -7.81
CA ASP A 100 -10.90 1.67 -7.97
C ASP A 100 -10.67 0.74 -6.77
N LEU A 101 -11.71 0.01 -6.36
CA LEU A 101 -11.68 -0.87 -5.19
C LEU A 101 -12.60 -2.07 -5.42
N HIS A 102 -12.03 -3.28 -5.33
CA HIS A 102 -12.78 -4.52 -5.43
C HIS A 102 -12.35 -5.51 -4.36
N ASP A 103 -13.31 -6.31 -3.91
CA ASP A 103 -13.00 -7.51 -3.15
C ASP A 103 -12.35 -8.54 -4.08
N CYS A 104 -11.24 -9.13 -3.64
CA CYS A 104 -10.67 -10.26 -4.35
C CYS A 104 -11.28 -11.57 -3.84
N SER A 105 -11.55 -12.49 -4.76
CA SER A 105 -11.81 -13.87 -4.39
C SER A 105 -10.50 -14.46 -3.86
N LEU A 106 -10.40 -14.62 -2.53
CA LEU A 106 -9.49 -15.62 -1.96
C LEU A 106 -9.97 -16.94 -2.56
N GLY A 107 -9.30 -17.43 -3.60
CA GLY A 107 -9.62 -18.72 -4.20
C GLY A 107 -9.77 -19.74 -3.08
N GLU A 108 -10.80 -20.57 -3.14
CA GLU A 108 -11.02 -21.65 -2.18
C GLU A 108 -9.72 -22.46 -2.11
N TYR A 109 -8.92 -22.23 -1.08
CA TYR A 109 -7.77 -23.07 -0.75
C TYR A 109 -8.37 -24.39 -0.26
N TYR A 110 -8.70 -25.27 -1.21
CA TYR A 110 -9.05 -26.67 -1.00
C TYR A 110 -7.82 -27.52 -0.69
#